data_AF-A0A0J1MHJ3-F1
#
_entry.id   AF-A0A0J1MHJ3-F1
#
_cell.length_a   1.000
_cell.length_b   1.000
_cell.length_c   1.000
_cell.angle_alpha   90.00
_cell.angle_beta   90.00
_cell.angle_gamma   90.00
#
_symmetry.space_group_name_H-M   'P 1'
#
loop_
_entity.id
_entity.type
_entity.pdbx_description
1 polymer ?
#
loop_
_entity_poly.entity_id
_entity_poly.type
_entity_poly.pdbx_seq_one_letter_code
_entity_poly.pdbx_strand_id
1 'polypeptide(L)'
;MAIHMPASTTPFTQSQVCKAAIAGMFGKSVGKTQVAKTKTAGVFTVSYMRPSDNQRFSFDCKLSDDNVIWKKSGQSSNRWQGTGNVEFNVVFMVRDDELTVKELHADSDDITYKFRMKDFR
;
A
#
# COMPACT_ATOMS: atom_id res chain seq x y z
N MET A 1 2.80 15.50 -13.38
CA MET A 1 1.81 14.44 -13.10
C MET A 1 0.55 15.07 -12.55
N ALA A 2 -0.60 14.81 -13.15
CA ALA A 2 -1.87 15.13 -12.51
C ALA A 2 -2.02 14.20 -11.29
N ILE A 3 -2.31 14.77 -10.13
CA ILE A 3 -2.68 13.99 -8.94
C ILE A 3 -4.17 13.74 -9.08
N HIS A 4 -4.56 12.51 -9.42
CA HIS A 4 -5.98 12.15 -9.45
C HIS A 4 -6.44 11.81 -8.04
N MET A 5 -7.71 12.11 -7.77
CA MET A 5 -8.32 11.75 -6.50
C MET A 5 -8.39 10.22 -6.40
N PRO A 6 -8.18 9.64 -5.21
CA PRO A 6 -8.26 8.19 -5.03
C PRO A 6 -9.69 7.70 -5.23
N ALA A 7 -9.82 6.48 -5.75
CA ALA A 7 -11.06 5.74 -5.77
C ALA A 7 -11.60 5.56 -4.34
N SER A 8 -12.91 5.31 -4.23
CA SER A 8 -13.55 5.13 -2.93
C SER A 8 -12.87 4.02 -2.12
N THR A 9 -12.47 4.34 -0.90
CA THR A 9 -11.92 3.37 0.04
C THR A 9 -12.95 2.86 1.04
N THR A 10 -14.15 3.46 1.11
CA THR A 10 -15.18 3.12 2.11
C THR A 10 -15.59 1.65 1.98
N PRO A 11 -15.61 0.88 3.08
CA PRO A 11 -15.58 1.33 4.48
C PRO A 11 -14.18 1.56 5.08
N PHE A 12 -13.11 1.20 4.37
CA PHE A 12 -11.74 1.40 4.81
C PHE A 12 -11.31 2.87 4.72
N THR A 13 -10.34 3.23 5.56
CA THR A 13 -9.60 4.49 5.43
C THR A 13 -8.45 4.33 4.44
N GLN A 14 -8.01 5.43 3.80
CA GLN A 14 -6.81 5.41 2.94
C GLN A 14 -5.56 4.87 3.67
N SER A 15 -5.40 5.19 4.96
CA SER A 15 -4.33 4.63 5.79
C SER A 15 -4.44 3.11 5.95
N GLN A 16 -5.65 2.55 6.05
CA GLN A 16 -5.86 1.10 6.10
C GLN A 16 -5.52 0.46 4.76
N VAL A 17 -5.88 1.07 3.63
CA VAL A 17 -5.47 0.58 2.30
C VAL A 17 -3.96 0.54 2.16
N CYS A 18 -3.27 1.64 2.49
CA CYS A 18 -1.79 1.68 2.50
C CYS A 18 -1.18 0.61 3.41
N LYS A 19 -1.73 0.46 4.63
CA LYS A 19 -1.26 -0.53 5.60
C LYS A 19 -1.43 -1.97 5.10
N ALA A 20 -2.59 -2.28 4.52
CA ALA A 20 -2.87 -3.60 3.94
C ALA A 20 -2.00 -3.91 2.73
N ALA A 21 -1.81 -2.94 1.83
CA ALA A 21 -0.99 -3.15 0.64
C ALA A 21 0.45 -3.52 1.02
N ILE A 22 1.11 -2.73 1.86
CA ILE A 22 2.47 -3.04 2.32
C ILE A 22 2.50 -4.33 3.14
N ALA A 23 1.50 -4.59 3.99
CA ALA A 23 1.46 -5.84 4.75
C ALA A 23 1.36 -7.06 3.83
N GLY A 24 0.46 -7.05 2.84
CA GLY A 24 0.27 -8.13 1.87
C GLY A 24 1.53 -8.41 1.04
N MET A 25 2.03 -7.36 0.37
CA MET A 25 3.21 -7.45 -0.51
C MET A 25 4.45 -8.03 0.19
N PHE A 26 4.66 -7.67 1.46
CA PHE A 26 5.84 -8.11 2.22
C PHE A 26 5.57 -9.33 3.13
N GLY A 27 4.42 -10.00 2.98
CA GLY A 27 4.07 -11.17 3.78
C GLY A 27 4.07 -10.88 5.29
N LYS A 28 3.42 -9.79 5.69
CA LYS A 28 3.28 -9.34 7.08
C LYS A 28 1.81 -9.30 7.45
N SER A 29 1.50 -9.45 8.74
CA SER A 29 0.13 -9.25 9.20
C SER A 29 -0.18 -7.76 9.34
N VAL A 30 -1.42 -7.39 9.03
CA VAL A 30 -1.93 -6.03 9.23
C VAL A 30 -1.84 -5.64 10.70
N GLY A 31 -2.17 -6.53 11.64
CA GLY A 31 -2.05 -6.26 13.08
C GLY A 31 -0.62 -5.91 13.56
N LYS A 32 0.43 -6.45 12.92
CA LYS A 32 1.84 -6.16 13.25
C LYS A 32 2.45 -5.01 12.43
N THR A 33 1.66 -4.39 11.56
CA THR A 33 2.08 -3.28 10.71
C THR A 33 1.53 -1.97 11.27
N GLN A 34 2.38 -0.97 11.41
CA GLN A 34 2.01 0.35 11.92
C GLN A 34 1.80 1.31 10.74
N VAL A 35 0.88 2.26 10.89
CA VAL A 35 0.65 3.33 9.91
C VAL A 35 0.53 4.67 10.61
N ALA A 36 1.21 5.69 10.09
CA ALA A 36 1.18 7.04 10.62
C ALA A 36 0.93 8.05 9.49
N LYS A 37 0.23 9.14 9.81
CA LYS A 37 0.11 10.30 8.91
C LYS A 37 1.46 11.01 8.81
N THR A 38 1.76 11.55 7.64
CA THR A 38 2.92 12.43 7.45
C THR A 38 2.51 13.90 7.45
N LYS A 39 3.48 14.80 7.30
CA LYS A 39 3.22 16.24 7.09
C LYS A 39 2.54 16.52 5.73
N THR A 40 2.66 15.59 4.78
CA THR A 40 2.06 15.71 3.45
C THR A 40 0.68 15.06 3.46
N ALA A 41 -0.35 15.83 3.13
CA ALA A 41 -1.72 15.33 3.05
C ALA A 41 -1.82 14.17 2.05
N GLY A 42 -2.58 13.13 2.42
CA GLY A 42 -2.75 11.92 1.60
C GLY A 42 -1.53 10.99 1.55
N VAL A 43 -0.44 11.31 2.25
CA VAL A 43 0.75 10.45 2.37
C VAL A 43 0.83 9.86 3.77
N PHE A 44 1.01 8.54 3.82
CA PHE A 44 1.12 7.76 5.04
C PHE A 44 2.46 7.02 5.06
N THR A 45 3.09 6.94 6.23
CA THR A 45 4.25 6.07 6.44
C THR A 45 3.77 4.78 7.10
N VAL A 46 4.04 3.66 6.44
CA VAL A 46 3.74 2.31 6.92
C VAL A 46 5.04 1.66 7.36
N SER A 47 5.06 1.03 8.55
CA SER A 47 6.28 0.37 9.04
C SER A 47 6.00 -0.94 9.77
N TYR A 48 6.99 -1.83 9.79
CA TYR A 48 6.95 -3.06 10.58
C TYR A 48 8.36 -3.43 11.06
N MET A 49 8.43 -4.23 12.12
CA MET A 49 9.67 -4.91 12.54
C MET A 49 9.75 -6.28 11.89
N ARG A 50 10.86 -6.56 11.19
CA ARG A 50 11.09 -7.88 10.61
C ARG A 50 11.55 -8.85 11.71
N PRO A 51 10.84 -9.98 11.95
CA PRO A 51 11.16 -10.86 13.08
C PRO A 51 12.52 -11.55 13.00
N SER A 52 13.07 -11.75 11.80
CA SER A 52 14.32 -12.50 11.61
C SER A 52 15.55 -11.78 12.16
N ASP A 53 15.52 -10.44 12.20
CA ASP A 53 16.68 -9.62 12.56
C ASP A 53 16.33 -8.32 13.31
N ASN A 54 15.06 -8.16 13.71
CA ASN A 54 14.53 -6.97 14.38
C ASN A 54 14.76 -5.65 13.62
N GLN A 55 15.04 -5.72 12.31
CA GLN A 55 15.22 -4.51 11.52
C GLN A 55 13.87 -3.85 11.24
N ARG A 56 13.80 -2.53 11.43
CA ARG A 56 12.64 -1.71 11.07
C ARG A 56 12.64 -1.41 9.57
N PHE A 57 11.53 -1.71 8.92
CA PHE A 57 11.24 -1.28 7.55
C PHE A 57 10.15 -0.24 7.55
N SER A 58 10.30 0.78 6.70
CA SER A 58 9.33 1.85 6.53
C SER A 58 9.14 2.16 5.05
N PHE A 59 7.88 2.41 4.68
CA PHE A 59 7.46 2.72 3.33
C PHE A 59 6.51 3.92 3.34
N ASP A 60 6.69 4.83 2.40
CA ASP A 60 5.72 5.91 2.18
C ASP A 60 4.72 5.45 1.14
N CYS A 61 3.44 5.74 1.38
CA CYS A 61 2.32 5.32 0.56
C CYS A 61 1.36 6.49 0.31
N LYS A 62 0.88 6.61 -0.92
CA LYS A 62 -0.21 7.51 -1.34
C LYS A 62 -1.14 6.78 -2.31
N LEU A 63 -2.39 7.21 -2.39
CA LEU A 63 -3.36 6.66 -3.32
C LEU A 63 -3.61 7.64 -4.47
N SER A 64 -3.83 7.12 -5.68
CA SER A 64 -4.23 7.89 -6.86
C SER A 64 -5.11 6.99 -7.72
N ASP A 65 -6.34 7.39 -8.03
CA ASP A 65 -7.33 6.49 -8.61
C ASP A 65 -7.42 5.19 -7.77
N ASP A 66 -7.40 4.03 -8.42
CA ASP A 66 -7.31 2.71 -7.80
C ASP A 66 -5.86 2.28 -7.47
N ASN A 67 -4.85 3.13 -7.69
CA ASN A 67 -3.46 2.77 -7.50
C ASN A 67 -2.97 3.04 -6.07
N VAL A 68 -2.18 2.10 -5.57
CA VAL A 68 -1.37 2.25 -4.37
C VAL A 68 0.07 2.56 -4.78
N ILE A 69 0.46 3.83 -4.67
CA ILE A 69 1.79 4.29 -5.01
C ILE A 69 2.66 4.25 -3.75
N TRP A 70 3.75 3.48 -3.79
CA TRP A 70 4.61 3.28 -2.64
C TRP A 70 6.10 3.40 -2.96
N LYS A 71 6.90 3.63 -1.92
CA LYS A 71 8.37 3.58 -1.95
C LYS A 71 8.93 3.24 -0.58
N LYS A 72 10.19 2.82 -0.51
CA LYS A 72 10.92 2.81 0.77
C LYS A 72 11.04 4.24 1.28
N SER A 73 10.70 4.47 2.55
CA SER A 73 10.75 5.81 3.14
C SER A 73 12.16 6.40 3.05
N GLY A 74 12.25 7.68 2.68
CA GLY A 74 13.52 8.39 2.50
C GLY A 74 14.28 8.04 1.20
N GLN A 75 13.76 7.16 0.35
CA GLN A 75 14.35 6.84 -0.95
C GLN A 75 13.62 7.56 -2.09
N SER A 76 14.25 7.66 -3.26
CA SER A 76 13.57 7.97 -4.52
C SER A 76 13.13 6.67 -5.21
N SER A 77 12.08 6.75 -6.02
CA SER A 77 11.70 5.64 -6.91
C SER A 77 10.93 6.15 -8.11
N ASN A 78 11.10 5.46 -9.24
CA ASN A 78 10.32 5.61 -10.46
C ASN A 78 8.81 5.54 -10.17
N ARG A 79 8.39 4.54 -9.38
CA ARG A 79 7.01 4.38 -8.90
C ARG A 79 6.46 5.64 -8.22
N TRP A 80 7.26 6.27 -7.36
CA TRP A 80 6.81 7.44 -6.59
C TRP A 80 6.69 8.71 -7.44
N GLN A 81 7.63 8.88 -8.35
CA GLN A 81 7.69 9.99 -9.32
C GLN A 81 6.75 9.77 -10.50
N GLY A 82 6.28 8.53 -10.67
CA GLY A 82 5.45 8.06 -11.78
C GLY A 82 6.15 8.21 -13.12
N THR A 83 7.43 7.87 -13.15
CA THR A 83 8.30 7.94 -14.32
C THR A 83 9.01 6.61 -14.52
N GLY A 84 9.34 6.25 -15.76
CA GLY A 84 10.09 5.02 -16.07
C GLY A 84 9.32 3.73 -15.82
N ASN A 85 10.00 2.60 -15.98
CA ASN A 85 9.43 1.27 -15.79
C ASN A 85 9.52 0.85 -14.31
N VAL A 86 8.53 0.08 -13.88
CA VAL A 86 8.46 -0.55 -12.56
C VAL A 86 8.15 -2.03 -12.74
N GLU A 87 8.61 -2.85 -11.81
CA GLU A 87 8.43 -4.31 -11.84
C GLU A 87 6.95 -4.74 -11.86
N PHE A 88 6.09 -4.01 -11.14
CA PHE A 88 4.64 -4.20 -11.12
C PHE A 88 3.95 -2.94 -10.60
N ASN A 89 2.67 -2.81 -10.93
CA ASN A 89 1.78 -1.82 -10.33
C ASN A 89 0.99 -2.43 -9.18
N VAL A 90 0.51 -1.59 -8.26
CA VAL A 90 -0.32 -2.06 -7.14
C VAL A 90 -1.65 -1.35 -7.22
N VAL A 91 -2.73 -2.11 -7.29
CA VAL A 91 -4.09 -1.57 -7.31
C VAL A 91 -4.91 -2.08 -6.13
N PHE A 92 -5.91 -1.31 -5.73
CA PHE A 92 -6.85 -1.68 -4.70
C PHE A 92 -8.29 -1.63 -5.21
N MET A 93 -9.15 -2.46 -4.61
CA MET A 93 -10.58 -2.44 -4.84
C MET A 93 -11.29 -2.73 -3.54
N VAL A 94 -12.36 -1.98 -3.28
CA VAL A 94 -13.24 -2.21 -2.13
C VAL A 94 -14.59 -2.67 -2.65
N ARG A 95 -15.06 -3.81 -2.14
CA ARG A 95 -16.42 -4.33 -2.37
C ARG A 95 -16.97 -4.76 -1.02
N ASP A 96 -18.11 -4.18 -0.65
CA ASP A 96 -18.74 -4.40 0.65
C ASP A 96 -17.78 -4.17 1.82
N ASP A 97 -17.39 -5.22 2.55
CA ASP A 97 -16.45 -5.17 3.67
C ASP A 97 -15.07 -5.81 3.34
N GLU A 98 -14.81 -6.11 2.07
CA GLU A 98 -13.56 -6.71 1.58
C GLU A 98 -12.73 -5.67 0.81
N LEU A 99 -11.47 -5.54 1.24
CA LEU A 99 -10.41 -4.84 0.53
C LEU A 99 -9.57 -5.88 -0.22
N THR A 100 -9.55 -5.78 -1.54
CA THR A 100 -8.63 -6.53 -2.40
C THR A 100 -7.47 -5.62 -2.82
N VAL A 101 -6.24 -6.09 -2.66
CA VAL A 101 -5.03 -5.47 -3.20
C VAL A 101 -4.40 -6.43 -4.19
N LYS A 102 -3.95 -5.92 -5.34
CA LYS A 102 -3.27 -6.73 -6.36
C LYS A 102 -1.94 -6.13 -6.77
N GLU A 103 -0.97 -7.00 -7.01
CA GLU A 103 0.20 -6.68 -7.82
C GLU A 103 -0.10 -7.06 -9.27
N LEU A 104 -0.02 -6.09 -10.17
CA LEU A 104 -0.22 -6.27 -11.61
C LEU A 104 1.15 -6.39 -12.28
N HIS A 105 1.51 -7.61 -12.65
CA HIS A 105 2.78 -7.95 -13.32
C HIS A 105 2.55 -8.02 -14.83
N ALA A 106 3.50 -7.51 -15.63
CA ALA A 106 3.34 -7.49 -17.09
C ALA A 106 3.49 -8.88 -17.73
N ASP A 107 4.39 -9.69 -17.19
CA ASP A 107 4.84 -10.96 -17.77
C ASP A 107 4.42 -12.19 -16.94
N SER A 108 3.57 -12.00 -15.93
CA SER A 108 3.10 -13.09 -15.05
C SER A 108 1.72 -12.78 -14.47
N ASP A 109 1.11 -13.78 -13.84
CA ASP A 109 -0.17 -13.63 -13.16
C ASP A 109 -0.14 -12.57 -12.05
N ASP A 110 -1.30 -11.95 -11.80
CA ASP A 110 -1.51 -11.05 -10.68
C ASP A 110 -1.35 -11.77 -9.33
N ILE A 111 -0.69 -11.12 -8.38
CA ILE A 111 -0.68 -11.57 -6.98
C ILE A 111 -1.78 -10.83 -6.23
N THR A 112 -2.68 -11.57 -5.58
CA THR A 112 -3.86 -11.01 -4.90
C THR A 112 -3.81 -11.19 -3.39
N TYR A 113 -4.08 -10.11 -2.66
CA TYR A 113 -4.23 -10.07 -1.20
C TYR A 113 -5.62 -9.58 -0.82
N LYS A 114 -6.24 -10.24 0.16
CA LYS A 114 -7.60 -9.91 0.61
C LYS A 114 -7.60 -9.64 2.11
N PHE A 115 -8.32 -8.58 2.49
CA PHE A 115 -8.46 -8.14 3.86
C PHE A 115 -9.91 -7.77 4.14
N ARG A 116 -10.33 -7.95 5.37
CA ARG A 116 -11.61 -7.50 5.90
C ARG A 116 -11.39 -6.52 7.04
N MET A 117 -12.41 -5.73 7.36
CA MET A 117 -12.33 -4.76 8.46
C MET A 117 -11.90 -5.36 9.81
N LYS A 118 -12.26 -6.61 10.08
CA LYS A 118 -11.85 -7.33 11.30
C LYS A 118 -10.33 -7.55 11.41
N ASP A 119 -9.61 -7.54 10.29
CA ASP A 119 -8.16 -7.80 10.27
C ASP A 119 -7.34 -6.57 10.73
N PHE A 120 -8.02 -5.43 10.91
CA PHE A 120 -7.44 -4.17 11.36
C PHE A 120 -7.71 -3.86 12.84
N ARG A 121 -8.46 -4.74 13.53
CA ARG A 121 -8.80 -4.60 14.96
C ARG A 121 -7.75 -5.23 15.87
#